data_AF-Q3MNN5-F1
#
_entry.id   AF-Q3MNN5-F1
#
_cell.length_a   1.000
_cell.length_b   1.000
_cell.length_c   1.000
_cell.angle_alpha   90.00
_cell.angle_beta   90.00
_cell.angle_gamma   90.00
#
_symmetry.space_group_name_H-M   'P 1'
#
loop_
_entity.id
_entity.type
_entity.pdbx_description
1 polymer ?
#
loop_
_entity_poly.entity_id
_entity_poly.type
_entity_poly.pdbx_seq_one_letter_code
_entity_poly.pdbx_strand_id
1 'polypeptide(L)'
;MTLDTAFESKDDIASAVENRLSESMARYGFQIVNTLVTDISPDQKVRDSMNSINAAQRDRVAAQSLAEADKIKRVTQAEADADARRLQGEGVAAQRKAIATGIAEQYEMLKRVGIEDTAEQLLLMTQYFDTLGEVARNGRSNVLFLPSNPGSTGDFLQEIRNSLLSVQEADRAADAAEPGFGVNREE
;
A
#
# COMPACT_ATOMS: atom_id res chain seq x y z
N MET A 1 -32.09 -18.25 -7.49
CA MET A 1 -33.43 -18.85 -7.56
C MET A 1 -34.42 -17.77 -7.18
N THR A 2 -35.02 -17.17 -8.19
CA THR A 2 -35.70 -15.88 -8.14
C THR A 2 -37.15 -16.09 -8.55
N LEU A 3 -38.10 -15.76 -7.66
CA LEU A 3 -39.56 -15.62 -7.88
C LEU A 3 -40.33 -16.80 -8.53
N ASP A 4 -39.82 -17.46 -9.57
CA ASP A 4 -40.46 -18.59 -10.26
C ASP A 4 -40.73 -19.77 -9.32
N THR A 5 -39.80 -20.11 -8.43
CA THR A 5 -39.98 -21.23 -7.49
C THR A 5 -41.10 -20.99 -6.46
N ALA A 6 -41.46 -19.73 -6.18
CA ALA A 6 -42.58 -19.40 -5.31
C ALA A 6 -43.93 -19.46 -6.05
N PHE A 7 -43.92 -19.17 -7.36
CA PHE A 7 -45.11 -19.33 -8.22
C PHE A 7 -45.37 -20.80 -8.56
N GLU A 8 -44.34 -21.58 -8.91
CA GLU A 8 -44.44 -23.03 -9.14
C GLU A 8 -45.01 -23.76 -7.92
N SER A 9 -44.49 -23.45 -6.73
CA SER A 9 -44.98 -24.09 -5.49
C SER A 9 -46.44 -23.75 -5.17
N LYS A 10 -46.96 -22.60 -5.61
CA LYS A 10 -48.36 -22.22 -5.37
C LYS A 10 -49.34 -22.96 -6.29
N ASP A 11 -48.99 -23.10 -7.56
CA ASP A 11 -49.79 -23.81 -8.56
C ASP A 11 -49.77 -25.33 -8.34
N ASP A 12 -48.62 -25.87 -7.92
CA ASP A 12 -48.48 -27.27 -7.53
C ASP A 12 -49.36 -27.62 -6.33
N ILE A 13 -49.38 -26.75 -5.30
CA ILE A 13 -50.23 -26.94 -4.12
C ILE A 13 -51.71 -26.83 -4.48
N ALA A 14 -52.08 -25.85 -5.31
CA ALA A 14 -53.46 -25.69 -5.77
C ALA A 14 -53.96 -26.97 -6.49
N SER A 15 -53.16 -27.49 -7.42
CA SER A 15 -53.46 -28.70 -8.18
C SER A 15 -53.53 -29.95 -7.28
N ALA A 16 -52.63 -30.07 -6.30
CA ALA A 16 -52.63 -31.18 -5.34
C ALA A 16 -53.88 -31.17 -4.44
N VAL A 17 -54.35 -29.99 -4.04
CA VAL A 17 -55.57 -29.84 -3.23
C VAL A 17 -56.81 -30.11 -4.06
N GLU A 18 -56.88 -29.60 -5.30
CA GLU A 18 -57.99 -29.85 -6.22
C GLU A 18 -58.22 -31.34 -6.45
N ASN A 19 -57.16 -32.09 -6.78
CA ASN A 19 -57.25 -33.52 -7.05
C ASN A 19 -57.81 -34.31 -5.86
N ARG A 20 -57.29 -34.05 -4.65
CA ARG A 20 -57.75 -34.73 -3.43
C ARG A 20 -59.19 -34.37 -3.09
N LEU A 21 -59.58 -33.12 -3.26
CA LEU A 21 -60.92 -32.66 -2.90
C LEU A 21 -61.95 -33.12 -3.93
N SER A 22 -61.60 -33.10 -5.21
CA SER A 22 -62.46 -33.54 -6.32
C SER A 22 -62.80 -35.03 -6.21
N GLU A 23 -61.82 -35.89 -5.89
CA GLU A 23 -62.07 -37.32 -5.66
C GLU A 23 -63.04 -37.57 -4.49
N SER A 24 -62.89 -36.81 -3.40
CA SER A 24 -63.73 -37.00 -2.21
C SER A 24 -65.15 -36.44 -2.40
N MET A 25 -65.28 -35.32 -3.13
CA MET A 25 -66.54 -34.61 -3.36
C MET A 25 -67.35 -35.16 -4.53
N ALA A 26 -66.71 -35.84 -5.49
CA ALA A 26 -67.38 -36.54 -6.58
C ALA A 26 -68.37 -37.61 -6.06
N ARG A 27 -68.07 -38.26 -4.93
CA ARG A 27 -68.97 -39.23 -4.28
C ARG A 27 -70.27 -38.62 -3.76
N TYR A 28 -70.27 -37.30 -3.54
CA TYR A 28 -71.43 -36.54 -3.07
C TYR A 28 -72.12 -35.75 -4.20
N GLY A 29 -71.68 -35.92 -5.46
CA GLY A 29 -72.26 -35.27 -6.63
C GLY A 29 -71.81 -33.82 -6.84
N PHE A 30 -70.76 -33.35 -6.15
CA PHE A 30 -70.19 -32.02 -6.35
C PHE A 30 -68.98 -32.08 -7.27
N GLN A 31 -68.89 -31.13 -8.22
CA GLN A 31 -67.74 -30.95 -9.11
C GLN A 31 -66.97 -29.69 -8.73
N ILE A 32 -65.69 -29.84 -8.40
CA ILE A 32 -64.78 -28.72 -8.15
C ILE A 32 -64.28 -28.20 -9.51
N VAL A 33 -64.39 -26.89 -9.75
CA VAL A 33 -64.01 -26.24 -11.03
C VAL A 33 -62.61 -25.63 -10.97
N ASN A 34 -62.22 -25.08 -9.82
CA ASN A 34 -60.87 -24.53 -9.60
C ASN A 34 -60.61 -24.38 -8.09
N THR A 35 -59.35 -24.47 -7.67
CA THR A 35 -58.93 -24.23 -6.29
C THR A 35 -57.90 -23.09 -6.26
N LEU A 36 -58.22 -21.99 -5.59
CA LEU A 36 -57.30 -20.86 -5.45
C LEU A 36 -56.60 -20.91 -4.08
N VAL A 37 -55.27 -20.97 -4.08
CA VAL A 37 -54.48 -20.74 -2.88
C VAL A 37 -54.36 -19.23 -2.69
N THR A 38 -54.86 -18.71 -1.57
CA THR A 38 -54.81 -17.26 -1.29
C THR A 38 -53.42 -16.85 -0.81
N ASP A 39 -52.94 -17.43 0.29
CA ASP A 39 -51.64 -17.07 0.88
C ASP A 39 -50.98 -18.27 1.57
N ILE A 40 -49.66 -18.40 1.42
CA ILE A 40 -48.84 -19.41 2.13
C ILE A 40 -47.86 -18.64 3.00
N SER A 41 -48.14 -18.62 4.31
CA SER A 41 -47.25 -18.01 5.28
C SER A 41 -46.46 -19.11 6.00
N PRO A 42 -45.14 -19.25 5.77
CA PRO A 42 -44.31 -20.18 6.52
C PRO A 42 -44.17 -19.72 7.98
N ASP A 43 -43.91 -20.69 8.87
CA ASP A 43 -43.67 -20.43 10.29
C ASP A 43 -42.56 -19.39 10.48
N GLN A 44 -42.73 -18.52 11.48
CA GLN A 44 -41.79 -17.47 11.86
C GLN A 44 -40.34 -17.99 11.93
N LYS A 45 -40.14 -19.17 12.54
CA LYS A 45 -38.81 -19.77 12.72
C LYS A 45 -38.16 -20.14 11.38
N VAL A 46 -38.94 -20.59 10.41
CA VAL A 46 -38.46 -20.94 9.07
C VAL A 46 -38.10 -19.69 8.28
N ARG A 47 -38.91 -18.63 8.37
CA ARG A 47 -38.62 -17.33 7.75
C ARG A 47 -37.31 -16.73 8.26
N ASP A 48 -37.11 -16.74 9.57
CA ASP A 48 -35.89 -16.21 10.18
C ASP A 48 -34.65 -17.04 9.79
N SER A 49 -34.81 -18.37 9.71
CA SER A 49 -33.77 -19.28 9.22
C SER A 49 -33.44 -19.03 7.75
N MET A 50 -34.45 -18.83 6.90
CA MET A 50 -34.23 -18.54 5.48
C MET A 50 -33.59 -17.17 5.27
N ASN A 51 -34.01 -16.15 6.02
CA ASN A 51 -33.42 -14.82 5.94
C ASN A 51 -31.96 -14.82 6.40
N SER A 52 -31.63 -15.53 7.48
CA SER A 52 -30.25 -15.65 7.95
C SER A 52 -29.35 -16.41 6.96
N ILE A 53 -29.86 -17.47 6.32
CA ILE A 53 -29.11 -18.18 5.25
C ILE A 53 -28.86 -17.26 4.05
N ASN A 54 -29.88 -16.54 3.59
CA ASN A 54 -29.75 -15.61 2.47
C ASN A 54 -28.82 -14.44 2.78
N ALA A 55 -28.88 -13.91 4.00
CA ALA A 55 -27.97 -12.88 4.47
C ALA A 55 -26.53 -13.41 4.48
N ALA A 56 -26.27 -14.56 5.12
CA ALA A 56 -24.94 -15.16 5.19
C ALA A 56 -24.38 -15.50 3.79
N GLN A 57 -25.22 -15.95 2.86
CA GLN A 57 -24.81 -16.22 1.49
C GLN A 57 -24.45 -14.94 0.73
N ARG A 58 -25.23 -13.87 0.89
CA ARG A 58 -24.90 -12.55 0.32
C ARG A 58 -23.62 -12.00 0.92
N ASP A 59 -23.46 -12.08 2.24
CA ASP A 59 -22.27 -11.63 2.96
C ASP A 59 -21.02 -12.40 2.51
N ARG A 60 -21.13 -13.72 2.31
CA ARG A 60 -20.04 -14.54 1.77
C ARG A 60 -19.64 -14.10 0.36
N VAL A 61 -20.60 -13.84 -0.52
CA VAL A 61 -20.32 -13.38 -1.89
C VAL A 61 -19.68 -11.99 -1.87
N ALA A 62 -20.17 -11.09 -1.02
CA ALA A 62 -19.60 -9.76 -0.84
C ALA A 62 -18.16 -9.84 -0.30
N ALA A 63 -17.91 -10.66 0.73
CA ALA A 63 -16.59 -10.86 1.30
C ALA A 63 -15.61 -11.48 0.30
N GLN A 64 -16.05 -12.46 -0.51
CA GLN A 64 -15.22 -13.04 -1.58
C GLN A 64 -14.86 -12.00 -2.63
N SER A 65 -15.84 -11.19 -3.07
CA SER A 65 -15.63 -10.14 -4.06
C SER A 65 -14.66 -9.07 -3.56
N LEU A 66 -14.78 -8.68 -2.28
CA LEU A 66 -13.87 -7.74 -1.63
C LEU A 66 -12.45 -8.32 -1.51
N ALA A 67 -12.31 -9.57 -1.08
CA ALA A 67 -11.01 -10.23 -0.97
C ALA A 67 -10.31 -10.36 -2.34
N GLU A 68 -11.08 -10.63 -3.39
CA GLU A 68 -10.56 -10.68 -4.76
C GLU A 68 -10.14 -9.29 -5.26
N ALA A 69 -10.94 -8.25 -5.00
CA ALA A 69 -10.57 -6.88 -5.32
C ALA A 69 -9.27 -6.44 -4.60
N ASP A 70 -9.14 -6.78 -3.31
CA ASP A 70 -7.93 -6.50 -2.53
C ASP A 70 -6.71 -7.26 -3.05
N LYS A 71 -6.89 -8.52 -3.47
CA LYS A 71 -5.82 -9.31 -4.10
C LYS A 71 -5.35 -8.64 -5.38
N ILE A 72 -6.27 -8.26 -6.27
CA ILE A 72 -5.95 -7.60 -7.54
C ILE A 72 -5.19 -6.31 -7.25
N LYS A 73 -5.72 -5.47 -6.35
CA LYS A 73 -5.09 -4.19 -5.98
C LYS A 73 -3.65 -4.39 -5.48
N ARG A 74 -3.43 -5.36 -4.58
CA ARG A 74 -2.09 -5.64 -4.03
C ARG A 74 -1.13 -6.17 -5.08
N VAL A 75 -1.59 -7.05 -5.97
CA VAL A 75 -0.74 -7.60 -7.06
C VAL A 75 -0.37 -6.50 -8.03
N THR A 76 -1.33 -5.71 -8.50
CA THR A 76 -1.05 -4.61 -9.43
C THR A 76 -0.13 -3.56 -8.82
N GLN A 77 -0.28 -3.26 -7.52
CA GLN A 77 0.63 -2.34 -6.84
C GLN A 77 2.05 -2.92 -6.73
N ALA A 78 2.19 -4.20 -6.38
CA ALA A 78 3.49 -4.85 -6.31
C ALA A 78 4.18 -4.94 -7.68
N GLU A 79 3.42 -5.22 -8.74
CA GLU A 79 3.91 -5.20 -10.12
C GLU A 79 4.37 -3.80 -10.54
N ALA A 80 3.57 -2.77 -10.26
CA ALA A 80 3.93 -1.39 -10.54
C ALA A 80 5.20 -0.96 -9.80
N ASP A 81 5.34 -1.34 -8.52
CA ASP A 81 6.54 -1.05 -7.72
C ASP A 81 7.77 -1.79 -8.26
N ALA A 82 7.61 -3.05 -8.70
CA ALA A 82 8.69 -3.82 -9.31
C ALA A 82 9.16 -3.20 -10.64
N ASP A 83 8.23 -2.82 -11.50
CA ASP A 83 8.53 -2.18 -12.77
C ASP A 83 9.15 -0.79 -12.58
N ALA A 84 8.66 -0.01 -11.62
CA ALA A 84 9.24 1.28 -11.28
C ALA A 84 10.71 1.13 -10.85
N ARG A 85 11.02 0.15 -9.98
CA ARG A 85 12.40 -0.13 -9.55
C ARG A 85 13.27 -0.61 -10.70
N ARG A 86 12.74 -1.44 -11.60
CA ARG A 86 13.45 -1.90 -12.79
C ARG A 86 13.82 -0.74 -13.70
N LEU A 87 12.84 0.10 -14.06
CA LEU A 87 13.06 1.29 -14.89
C LEU A 87 14.02 2.28 -14.22
N GLN A 88 13.91 2.47 -12.90
CA GLN A 88 14.86 3.30 -12.15
C GLN A 88 16.28 2.73 -12.22
N GLY A 89 16.44 1.42 -12.03
CA GLY A 89 17.75 0.75 -12.13
C GLY A 89 18.36 0.86 -13.53
N GLU A 90 17.55 0.66 -14.57
CA GLU A 90 17.94 0.86 -15.97
C GLU A 90 18.36 2.31 -16.23
N GLY A 91 17.59 3.28 -15.72
CA GLY A 91 17.90 4.71 -15.81
C GLY A 91 19.23 5.08 -15.14
N VAL A 92 19.48 4.58 -13.92
CA VAL A 92 20.74 4.82 -13.20
C VAL A 92 21.93 4.18 -13.94
N ALA A 93 21.77 2.96 -14.46
CA ALA A 93 22.83 2.30 -15.22
C ALA A 93 23.15 3.04 -16.53
N ALA A 94 22.11 3.47 -17.27
CA ALA A 94 22.26 4.26 -18.47
C ALA A 94 22.91 5.62 -18.19
N GLN A 95 22.49 6.30 -17.11
CA GLN A 95 23.09 7.55 -16.65
C GLN A 95 24.57 7.37 -16.33
N ARG A 96 24.94 6.33 -15.56
CA ARG A 96 26.34 6.03 -15.24
C ARG A 96 27.18 5.78 -16.48
N LYS A 97 26.64 5.05 -17.47
CA LYS A 97 27.31 4.83 -18.75
C LYS A 97 27.53 6.14 -19.49
N ALA A 98 26.51 6.99 -19.59
CA ALA A 98 26.61 8.29 -20.25
C ALA A 98 27.65 9.20 -19.58
N ILE A 99 27.70 9.23 -18.24
CA ILE A 99 28.71 9.97 -17.47
C ILE A 99 30.12 9.43 -17.77
N ALA A 100 30.31 8.11 -17.71
CA ALA A 100 31.61 7.50 -17.97
C ALA A 100 32.11 7.77 -19.40
N THR A 101 31.22 7.69 -20.40
CA THR A 101 31.54 8.05 -21.78
C THR A 101 31.90 9.54 -21.90
N GLY A 102 31.14 10.44 -21.29
CA GLY A 102 31.45 11.87 -21.31
C GLY A 102 32.77 12.22 -20.63
N ILE A 103 33.15 11.52 -19.55
CA ILE A 103 34.47 11.69 -18.91
C ILE A 103 35.59 11.17 -19.83
N ALA A 104 35.39 10.03 -20.50
CA ALA A 104 36.37 9.50 -21.44
C ALA A 104 36.61 10.46 -22.63
N GLU A 105 35.54 11.06 -23.16
CA GLU A 105 35.64 12.08 -24.21
C GLU A 105 36.38 13.34 -23.74
N GLN A 106 36.10 13.81 -22.51
CA GLN A 106 36.81 14.93 -21.90
C GLN A 106 38.30 14.62 -21.73
N TYR A 107 38.63 13.41 -21.27
CA TYR A 107 40.01 12.95 -21.12
C TYR A 107 40.75 12.93 -22.47
N GLU A 108 40.13 12.43 -23.53
CA GLU A 108 40.72 12.48 -24.88
C GLU A 108 40.94 13.91 -25.39
N MET A 109 40.00 14.82 -25.12
CA MET A 109 40.14 16.22 -25.52
C MET A 109 41.32 16.89 -24.81
N LEU A 110 41.46 16.67 -23.50
CA LEU A 110 42.58 17.17 -22.70
C LEU A 110 43.93 16.62 -23.19
N LYS A 111 43.96 15.33 -23.55
CA LYS A 111 45.16 14.69 -24.12
C LYS A 111 45.59 15.32 -25.45
N ARG A 112 44.65 15.65 -26.34
CA ARG A 112 44.94 16.30 -27.63
C ARG A 112 45.55 17.70 -27.49
N VAL A 113 45.30 18.38 -26.36
CA VAL A 113 45.85 19.72 -26.06
C VAL A 113 47.26 19.64 -25.45
N GLY A 114 47.81 18.44 -25.25
CA GLY A 114 49.21 18.23 -24.83
C GLY A 114 49.44 18.24 -23.32
N ILE A 115 48.39 18.08 -22.52
CA ILE A 115 48.45 18.00 -21.06
C ILE A 115 48.31 16.53 -20.66
N GLU A 116 49.34 15.71 -20.89
CA GLU A 116 49.26 14.27 -20.61
C GLU A 116 49.31 13.95 -19.10
N ASP A 117 50.20 14.60 -18.33
CA ASP A 117 50.39 14.30 -16.90
C ASP A 117 49.48 15.11 -15.96
N THR A 118 48.88 16.22 -16.41
CA THR A 118 48.05 17.10 -15.55
C THR A 118 46.54 16.94 -15.78
N ALA A 119 46.12 16.20 -16.81
CA ALA A 119 44.71 16.03 -17.14
C ALA A 119 43.93 15.29 -16.04
N GLU A 120 44.53 14.25 -15.44
CA GLU A 120 43.91 13.50 -14.34
C GLU A 120 43.73 14.38 -13.09
N GLN A 121 44.73 15.20 -12.77
CA GLN A 121 44.69 16.08 -11.60
C GLN A 121 43.69 17.23 -11.79
N LEU A 122 43.59 17.78 -13.01
CA LEU A 122 42.59 18.78 -13.35
C LEU A 122 41.16 18.21 -13.29
N LEU A 123 40.95 17.00 -13.82
CA LEU A 123 39.67 16.29 -13.77
C LEU A 123 39.20 16.03 -12.33
N LEU A 124 40.11 15.56 -11.46
CA LEU A 124 39.83 15.33 -10.04
C LEU A 124 39.48 16.63 -9.29
N MET A 125 40.16 17.73 -9.62
CA MET A 125 39.84 19.05 -9.06
C MET A 125 38.46 19.54 -9.51
N THR A 126 38.11 19.37 -10.79
CA THR A 126 36.77 19.72 -11.29
C THR A 126 35.69 18.88 -10.60
N GLN A 127 35.89 17.56 -10.48
CA GLN A 127 34.94 16.69 -9.78
C GLN A 127 34.75 17.11 -8.31
N TYR A 128 35.83 17.49 -7.63
CA TYR A 128 35.78 18.02 -6.26
C TYR A 128 34.91 19.29 -6.18
N PHE A 129 35.13 20.27 -7.05
CA PHE A 129 34.32 21.50 -7.06
C PHE A 129 32.86 21.27 -7.45
N ASP A 130 32.60 20.35 -8.39
CA ASP A 130 31.23 19.98 -8.76
C ASP A 130 30.50 19.33 -7.58
N THR A 131 31.15 18.40 -6.86
CA THR A 131 30.57 17.79 -5.65
C THR A 131 30.32 18.81 -4.54
N LEU A 132 31.23 19.78 -4.36
CA LEU A 132 31.01 20.89 -3.43
C LEU A 132 29.80 21.74 -3.83
N GLY A 133 29.62 22.00 -5.12
CA GLY A 133 28.47 22.74 -5.65
C GLY A 133 27.14 22.00 -5.46
N GLU A 134 27.13 20.68 -5.66
CA GLU A 134 25.95 19.83 -5.44
C GLU A 134 25.57 19.76 -3.95
N VAL A 135 26.57 19.60 -3.08
CA VAL A 135 26.40 19.61 -1.62
C VAL A 135 25.87 20.96 -1.13
N ALA A 136 26.40 22.07 -1.65
CA ALA A 136 25.93 23.42 -1.32
C ALA A 136 24.47 23.67 -1.76
N ARG A 137 24.05 23.11 -2.91
CA ARG A 137 22.69 23.24 -3.43
C ARG A 137 21.66 22.41 -2.66
N ASN A 138 22.06 21.25 -2.14
CA ASN A 138 21.15 20.35 -1.40
C ASN A 138 20.95 20.74 0.08
N GLY A 139 21.65 21.78 0.59
CA GLY A 139 21.23 22.73 1.63
C GLY A 139 20.76 22.24 3.02
N ARG A 140 20.61 20.94 3.27
CA ARG A 140 20.07 20.38 4.52
C ARG A 140 20.88 19.21 5.11
N SER A 141 22.06 18.94 4.58
CA SER A 141 22.94 17.91 5.14
C SER A 141 23.91 18.52 6.15
N ASN A 142 24.04 17.90 7.32
CA ASN A 142 25.21 18.09 8.18
C ASN A 142 26.42 17.54 7.40
N VAL A 143 27.10 18.40 6.65
CA VAL A 143 28.28 18.02 5.85
C VAL A 143 29.48 17.93 6.78
N LEU A 144 29.91 16.70 7.07
CA LEU A 144 31.14 16.45 7.79
C LEU A 144 32.31 16.52 6.78
N PHE A 145 33.06 17.63 6.81
CA PHE A 145 34.26 17.78 6.01
C PHE A 145 35.34 16.84 6.55
N LEU A 146 35.68 15.80 5.77
CA LEU A 146 36.83 14.94 6.06
C LEU A 146 38.06 15.53 5.36
N PRO A 147 39.00 16.13 6.11
CA PRO A 147 40.22 16.64 5.52
C PRO A 147 41.09 15.46 5.04
N SER A 148 41.51 15.50 3.78
CA SER A 148 42.25 14.42 3.10
C SER A 148 43.74 14.36 3.47
N ASN A 149 44.17 15.08 4.50
CA ASN A 149 45.57 15.11 4.95
C ASN A 149 45.75 14.15 6.15
N PRO A 150 46.69 13.19 6.13
CA PRO A 150 46.93 12.26 7.24
C PRO A 150 47.11 12.94 8.62
N GLY A 151 47.62 14.17 8.64
CA GLY A 151 47.82 14.96 9.88
C GLY A 151 46.55 15.52 10.51
N SER A 152 45.47 15.69 9.76
CA SER A 152 44.21 16.27 10.26
C SER A 152 43.25 15.25 10.88
N THR A 153 43.62 13.97 10.87
CA THR A 153 42.85 12.89 11.54
C THR A 153 42.87 13.06 13.07
N GLY A 154 43.97 13.61 13.62
CA GLY A 154 44.09 13.91 15.06
C GLY A 154 43.16 15.04 15.49
N ASP A 155 43.14 16.13 14.71
CA ASP A 155 42.26 17.28 14.95
C ASP A 155 40.78 16.90 14.81
N PHE A 156 40.45 16.02 13.85
CA PHE A 156 39.10 15.49 13.65
C PHE A 156 38.56 14.72 14.87
N LEU A 157 39.39 13.87 15.50
CA LEU A 157 39.00 13.16 16.72
C LEU A 157 38.76 14.12 17.89
N GLN A 158 39.51 15.22 17.92
CA GLN A 158 39.39 16.26 18.94
C GLN A 158 38.12 17.09 18.74
N GLU A 159 37.78 17.41 17.51
CA GLU A 159 36.56 18.13 17.14
C GLU A 159 35.29 17.28 17.35
N ILE A 160 35.34 15.97 17.04
CA ILE A 160 34.26 15.03 17.39
C ILE A 160 34.05 14.95 18.90
N ARG A 161 35.13 14.88 19.68
CA ARG A 161 35.03 14.84 21.14
C ARG A 161 34.37 16.11 21.68
N ASN A 162 34.77 17.28 21.16
CA ASN A 162 34.22 18.56 21.57
C ASN A 162 32.75 18.71 21.15
N SER A 163 32.39 18.26 19.94
CA SER A 163 31.01 18.24 19.47
C SER A 163 30.13 17.31 20.33
N LEU A 164 30.58 16.09 20.63
CA LEU A 164 29.85 15.16 21.50
C LEU A 164 29.70 15.69 22.94
N LEU A 165 30.71 16.37 23.47
CA LEU A 165 30.62 17.03 24.77
C LEU A 165 29.60 18.17 24.76
N SER A 166 29.59 19.00 23.71
CA SER A 166 28.59 20.08 23.58
C SER A 166 27.16 19.56 23.42
N VAL A 167 26.98 18.40 22.78
CA VAL A 167 25.68 17.73 22.68
C VAL A 167 25.26 17.14 24.03
N GLN A 168 26.19 16.54 24.79
CA GLN A 168 25.89 16.05 26.15
C GLN A 168 25.60 17.17 27.14
N GLU A 169 26.24 18.33 27.01
CA GLU A 169 25.95 19.52 27.81
C GLU A 169 24.60 20.13 27.44
N ALA A 170 24.24 20.13 26.15
CA ALA A 170 22.91 20.55 25.70
C ALA A 170 21.79 19.59 26.17
N ASP A 171 22.02 18.28 26.15
CA ASP A 171 21.07 17.28 26.66
C ASP A 171 20.89 17.41 28.19
N ARG A 172 21.97 17.64 28.95
CA ARG A 172 21.88 17.88 30.41
C ARG A 172 21.19 19.20 30.75
N ALA A 173 21.33 20.23 29.92
CA ALA A 173 20.62 21.49 30.09
C ALA A 173 19.12 21.37 29.76
N ALA A 174 18.75 20.52 28.80
CA ALA A 174 17.35 20.23 28.47
C ALA A 174 16.64 19.44 29.58
N ASP A 175 17.32 18.47 30.21
CA ASP A 175 16.78 17.65 31.30
C ASP A 175 16.59 18.44 32.62
N ALA A 176 17.33 19.56 32.78
CA ALA A 176 17.21 20.45 33.94
C ALA A 176 16.08 21.50 33.81
N ALA A 177 15.42 21.60 32.64
CA ALA A 177 14.47 22.66 32.31
C ALA A 177 12.98 22.25 32.38
N GLU A 178 12.62 21.06 32.88
CA GLU A 178 11.21 20.68 33.12
C GLU A 178 10.76 20.99 34.57
N PRO A 179 9.97 22.05 34.83
CA PRO A 179 9.29 22.24 36.10
C PRO A 179 7.93 21.51 36.10
N GLY A 180 7.68 20.71 37.14
CA GLY A 180 6.44 19.97 37.33
C GLY A 180 5.20 20.87 37.40
N PHE A 181 4.21 20.54 36.56
CA PHE A 181 2.83 21.00 36.71
C PHE A 181 1.91 19.77 36.80
N GLY A 182 1.73 19.26 38.02
CA GLY A 182 0.65 18.33 38.37
C GLY A 182 -0.51 19.14 38.97
N VAL A 183 -1.52 19.42 38.16
CA VAL A 183 -2.75 20.10 38.55
C VAL A 183 -3.63 19.19 39.40
N ASN A 184 -4.16 19.77 40.48
CA ASN A 184 -5.17 19.24 41.39
C ASN A 184 -6.30 18.47 40.69
N ARG A 185 -6.69 17.33 41.29
CA ARG A 185 -8.01 16.72 41.12
C ARG A 185 -8.58 16.45 42.51
N GLU A 186 -9.41 17.38 42.98
CA GLU A 186 -10.45 17.09 43.96
C GLU A 186 -11.81 17.13 43.24
N GLU A 187 -12.67 16.22 43.67
CA GLU A 187 -14.06 15.90 43.24
C GLU A 187 -14.27 15.13 41.93
#